data_AF-A0A0F3KYU2-F1
#
_entry.id   AF-A0A0F3KYU2-F1
#
_cell.length_a   1.000
_cell.length_b   1.000
_cell.length_c   1.000
_cell.angle_alpha   90.00
_cell.angle_beta   90.00
_cell.angle_gamma   90.00
#
_symmetry.space_group_name_H-M   'P 1'
#
loop_
_entity.id
_entity.type
_entity.pdbx_description
1 polymer ?
#
loop_
_entity_poly.entity_id
_entity_poly.type
_entity_poly.pdbx_seq_one_letter_code
_entity_poly.pdbx_strand_id
1 'polypeptide(L)'
;MPMRYRPSPATPVRAAALLLAVAAAPGCSHAVRKTHDEPVNRAVFSFNRGLDTIALKPVARGYSHLPSGVRRGVRNVVWNLQEPLVFANDLLQANFTRSLNTAGRFVVNSTVGVAGIFDVAGHWGMPHHGADLGQTFGVWGIGPGPTVELPVFGSSNARDAVGRVLTMGFYNLGDNSDTVAMLDTVRTVGGIVDGRARALPLTDRLEQSPDYYAALRDDAAKRRAALVEEGRVGAVRSADERADDRAATGLPVNP
;
A
#
# COMPACT_ATOMS: atom_id res chain seq x y z
N MET A 1 -38.11 36.48 -1.53
CA MET A 1 -36.73 36.56 -1.00
C MET A 1 -35.97 35.32 -1.43
N PRO A 2 -34.95 35.39 -2.32
CA PRO A 2 -34.15 34.22 -2.64
C PRO A 2 -33.05 34.01 -1.58
N MET A 3 -32.94 32.77 -1.10
CA MET A 3 -31.92 32.30 -0.17
C MET A 3 -30.55 32.35 -0.87
N ARG A 4 -29.62 33.17 -0.37
CA ARG A 4 -28.24 33.22 -0.86
C ARG A 4 -27.46 32.04 -0.27
N TYR A 5 -27.05 31.11 -1.12
CA TYR A 5 -26.07 30.07 -0.79
C TYR A 5 -24.72 30.74 -0.49
N ARG A 6 -24.19 30.55 0.73
CA ARG A 6 -22.83 30.95 1.11
C ARG A 6 -21.96 29.69 1.14
N PRO A 7 -20.96 29.54 0.25
CA PRO A 7 -19.99 28.46 0.39
C PRO A 7 -19.12 28.69 1.63
N SER A 8 -18.94 27.64 2.44
CA SER A 8 -18.01 27.64 3.57
C SER A 8 -16.57 27.63 3.07
N PRO A 9 -15.62 28.35 3.71
CA PRO A 9 -14.23 28.31 3.33
C PRO A 9 -13.62 26.94 3.71
N ALA A 10 -13.14 26.21 2.71
CA ALA A 10 -12.33 25.01 2.92
C ALA A 10 -11.00 25.40 3.58
N THR A 11 -10.78 24.95 4.81
CA THR A 11 -9.49 25.09 5.49
C THR A 11 -8.46 24.17 4.84
N PRO A 12 -7.35 24.69 4.29
CA PRO A 12 -6.29 23.83 3.80
C PRO A 12 -5.56 23.19 4.98
N VAL A 13 -5.67 21.87 5.11
CA VAL A 13 -4.83 21.08 6.02
C VAL A 13 -3.39 21.21 5.52
N ARG A 14 -2.59 22.04 6.22
CA ARG A 14 -1.18 22.23 5.93
C ARG A 14 -0.43 20.91 6.18
N ALA A 15 -0.08 20.20 5.11
CA ALA A 15 0.82 19.07 5.17
C ALA A 15 2.22 19.56 5.56
N ALA A 16 2.67 19.22 6.77
CA ALA A 16 4.05 19.44 7.18
C ALA A 16 4.95 18.47 6.40
N ALA A 17 5.72 18.99 5.45
CA ALA A 17 6.72 18.21 4.72
C ALA A 17 7.89 17.88 5.65
N LEU A 18 8.03 16.62 6.03
CA LEU A 18 9.22 16.11 6.72
C LEU A 18 10.32 15.91 5.67
N LEU A 19 11.37 16.72 5.72
CA LEU A 19 12.54 16.60 4.84
C LEU A 19 13.29 15.30 5.13
N LEU A 20 13.19 14.32 4.23
CA LEU A 20 14.01 13.10 4.28
C LEU A 20 15.20 13.27 3.32
N ALA A 21 16.39 13.50 3.86
CA ALA A 21 17.62 13.53 3.08
C ALA A 21 17.96 12.11 2.60
N VAL A 22 17.90 11.86 1.29
CA VAL A 22 18.35 10.61 0.68
C VAL A 22 19.84 10.71 0.37
N ALA A 23 20.66 10.01 1.15
CA ALA A 23 22.04 9.72 0.77
C ALA A 23 22.06 8.42 -0.07
N ALA A 24 22.29 8.55 -1.38
CA ALA A 24 22.52 7.41 -2.25
C ALA A 24 23.99 6.96 -2.13
N ALA A 25 24.22 5.78 -1.56
CA ALA A 25 25.51 5.10 -1.61
C ALA A 25 25.37 3.82 -2.46
N PRO A 26 26.24 3.58 -3.46
CA PRO A 26 26.24 2.32 -4.19
C PRO A 26 26.99 1.29 -3.33
N GLY A 27 26.32 0.20 -2.95
CA GLY A 27 26.99 -0.85 -2.19
C GLY A 27 26.05 -1.96 -1.76
N CYS A 28 26.22 -3.12 -2.39
CA CYS A 28 25.60 -4.39 -2.00
C CYS A 28 25.81 -4.67 -0.50
N SER A 29 24.70 -4.79 0.25
CA SER A 29 24.59 -5.63 1.44
C SER A 29 23.11 -5.82 1.77
N HIS A 30 22.63 -7.06 1.66
CA HIS A 30 21.29 -7.50 2.09
C HIS A 30 21.14 -7.60 3.62
N ALA A 31 22.05 -6.99 4.37
CA ALA A 31 21.93 -6.86 5.81
C ALA A 31 21.11 -5.60 6.11
N VAL A 32 19.98 -5.76 6.81
CA VAL A 32 19.32 -4.63 7.47
C VAL A 32 20.34 -4.02 8.42
N ARG A 33 20.99 -2.94 8.01
CA ARG A 33 21.84 -2.15 8.89
C ARG A 33 20.95 -1.64 10.03
N LYS A 34 21.28 -1.99 11.27
CA LYS A 34 20.83 -1.22 12.45
C LYS A 34 21.23 0.22 12.21
N THR A 35 20.27 1.06 11.86
CA THR A 35 20.51 2.48 11.66
C THR A 35 20.67 3.14 13.02
N HIS A 36 21.48 4.19 13.08
CA HIS A 36 21.62 5.07 14.25
C HIS A 36 20.25 5.62 14.74
N ASP A 37 19.21 5.51 13.91
CA ASP A 37 17.88 6.07 14.10
C ASP A 37 16.86 5.07 14.69
N GLU A 38 17.30 3.90 15.16
CA GLU A 38 16.41 2.92 15.80
C GLU A 38 15.57 3.48 16.96
N PRO A 39 16.12 4.35 17.85
CA PRO A 39 15.32 4.99 18.90
C PRO A 39 14.19 5.87 18.35
N VAL A 40 14.45 6.63 17.27
CA VAL A 40 13.46 7.48 16.60
C VAL A 40 12.36 6.60 16.01
N ASN A 41 12.75 5.53 15.30
CA ASN A 41 11.79 4.61 14.73
C ASN A 41 10.94 3.93 15.80
N ARG A 42 11.52 3.53 16.93
CA ARG A 42 10.77 2.94 18.06
C ARG A 42 9.82 3.95 18.73
N ALA A 43 10.17 5.23 18.77
CA ALA A 43 9.28 6.29 19.26
C ALA A 43 8.07 6.45 18.33
N VAL A 44 8.30 6.55 17.02
CA VAL A 44 7.20 6.61 16.02
C VAL A 44 6.38 5.33 16.05
N PHE A 45 7.01 4.17 16.22
CA PHE A 45 6.31 2.89 16.36
C PHE A 45 5.39 2.87 17.59
N SER A 46 5.85 3.43 18.72
CA SER A 46 5.03 3.54 19.94
C SER A 46 3.81 4.43 19.70
N PHE A 47 3.96 5.53 18.98
CA PHE A 47 2.85 6.36 18.52
C PHE A 47 1.88 5.58 17.61
N ASN A 48 2.40 4.89 16.59
CA ASN A 48 1.62 4.06 15.67
C ASN A 48 0.83 2.97 16.42
N ARG A 49 1.46 2.32 17.39
CA ARG A 49 0.83 1.28 18.22
C ARG A 49 -0.30 1.85 19.09
N GLY A 50 -0.11 3.04 19.66
CA GLY A 50 -1.16 3.74 20.41
C GLY A 50 -2.38 4.03 19.53
N LEU A 51 -2.15 4.62 18.34
CA LEU A 51 -3.20 4.89 17.36
C LEU A 51 -3.90 3.61 16.90
N ASP A 52 -3.13 2.55 16.60
CA ASP A 52 -3.67 1.27 16.18
C ASP A 52 -4.58 0.66 17.25
N THR A 53 -4.12 0.66 18.50
CA THR A 53 -4.85 0.08 19.63
C THR A 53 -6.18 0.81 19.88
N ILE A 54 -6.18 2.14 19.78
CA ILE A 54 -7.35 2.97 20.11
C ILE A 54 -8.34 3.06 18.94
N ALA A 55 -7.86 3.05 17.69
CA ALA A 55 -8.70 3.33 16.52
C ALA A 55 -8.66 2.24 15.44
N LEU A 56 -7.51 1.94 14.85
CA LEU A 56 -7.46 1.12 13.64
C LEU A 56 -7.80 -0.35 13.91
N LYS A 57 -7.22 -0.95 14.97
CA LYS A 57 -7.46 -2.34 15.37
C LYS A 57 -8.91 -2.63 15.73
N PRO A 58 -9.62 -1.83 16.57
CA PRO A 58 -11.03 -2.08 16.85
C PRO A 58 -11.92 -1.91 15.61
N VAL A 59 -11.67 -0.90 14.77
CA VAL A 59 -12.41 -0.72 13.50
C VAL A 59 -12.19 -1.90 12.56
N ALA A 60 -10.94 -2.35 12.39
CA ALA A 60 -10.60 -3.49 11.56
C ALA A 60 -11.23 -4.80 12.06
N ARG A 61 -11.28 -5.01 13.38
CA ARG A 61 -11.98 -6.15 13.99
C ARG A 61 -13.49 -6.07 13.80
N GLY A 62 -14.10 -4.89 13.93
CA GLY A 62 -15.52 -4.71 13.61
C GLY A 62 -15.82 -5.04 12.15
N TYR A 63 -15.00 -4.49 11.23
CA TYR A 63 -15.10 -4.75 9.79
C TYR A 63 -14.93 -6.25 9.45
N SER A 64 -14.07 -6.98 10.15
CA SER A 64 -13.86 -8.42 9.88
C SER A 64 -15.09 -9.30 10.20
N HIS A 65 -16.08 -8.79 10.96
CA HIS A 65 -17.34 -9.49 11.21
C HIS A 65 -18.36 -9.36 10.06
N LEU A 66 -18.16 -8.43 9.13
CA LEU A 66 -19.03 -8.29 7.96
C LEU A 66 -18.95 -9.54 7.06
N PRO A 67 -19.99 -9.89 6.29
CA PRO A 67 -19.94 -11.01 5.35
C PRO A 67 -18.76 -10.91 4.38
N SER A 68 -18.15 -12.05 4.05
CA SER A 68 -16.98 -12.11 3.15
C SER A 68 -17.23 -11.51 1.77
N GLY A 69 -18.47 -11.57 1.27
CA GLY A 69 -18.88 -10.90 0.03
C GLY A 69 -18.75 -9.37 0.09
N VAL A 70 -19.21 -8.75 1.18
CA VAL A 70 -19.12 -7.29 1.39
C VAL A 70 -17.65 -6.86 1.48
N ARG A 71 -16.85 -7.57 2.28
CA ARG A 71 -15.43 -7.23 2.45
C ARG A 71 -14.66 -7.37 1.13
N ARG A 72 -14.96 -8.40 0.33
CA ARG A 72 -14.40 -8.55 -1.03
C ARG A 72 -14.82 -7.42 -1.95
N GLY A 73 -16.10 -7.01 -1.92
CA GLY A 73 -16.59 -5.89 -2.73
C GLY A 73 -15.85 -4.59 -2.44
N VAL A 74 -15.68 -4.22 -1.16
CA VAL A 74 -14.91 -3.03 -0.75
C VAL A 74 -13.48 -3.12 -1.26
N ARG A 75 -12.83 -4.28 -1.07
CA ARG A 75 -11.46 -4.51 -1.53
C ARG A 75 -11.32 -4.36 -3.05
N ASN A 76 -12.25 -4.93 -3.81
CA ASN A 76 -12.23 -4.86 -5.27
C ASN A 76 -12.39 -3.40 -5.75
N VAL A 77 -13.27 -2.62 -5.12
CA VAL A 77 -13.42 -1.19 -5.43
C VAL A 77 -12.12 -0.43 -5.14
N VAL A 78 -11.51 -0.65 -3.98
CA VAL A 78 -10.22 -0.03 -3.61
C VAL A 78 -9.12 -0.40 -4.61
N TRP A 79 -9.03 -1.67 -5.00
CA TRP A 79 -8.08 -2.13 -6.01
C TRP A 79 -8.35 -1.51 -7.38
N ASN A 80 -9.60 -1.46 -7.83
CA ASN A 80 -9.98 -0.83 -9.09
C ASN A 80 -9.59 0.66 -9.13
N LEU A 81 -9.80 1.39 -8.03
CA LEU A 81 -9.36 2.78 -7.87
C LEU A 81 -7.83 2.93 -7.81
N GLN A 82 -7.08 1.85 -7.57
CA GLN A 82 -5.63 1.79 -7.58
C GLN A 82 -5.02 1.44 -8.94
N GLU A 83 -5.74 0.70 -9.79
CA GLU A 83 -5.24 0.23 -11.09
C GLU A 83 -4.60 1.34 -11.96
N PRO A 84 -5.11 2.59 -12.04
CA PRO A 84 -4.44 3.63 -12.83
C PRO A 84 -3.01 3.96 -12.37
N LEU A 85 -2.75 3.95 -11.06
CA LEU A 85 -1.38 4.14 -10.56
C LEU A 85 -0.52 2.89 -10.74
N VAL A 86 -1.12 1.71 -10.58
CA VAL A 86 -0.41 0.45 -10.83
C VAL A 86 0.04 0.41 -12.29
N PHE A 87 -0.83 0.81 -13.22
CA PHE A 87 -0.56 0.89 -14.65
C PHE A 87 0.59 1.85 -14.95
N ALA A 88 0.55 3.05 -14.38
CA ALA A 88 1.63 4.03 -14.55
C ALA A 88 2.97 3.49 -14.03
N ASN A 89 2.98 2.81 -12.87
CA ASN A 89 4.20 2.23 -12.32
C ASN A 89 4.69 1.03 -13.13
N ASP A 90 3.81 0.15 -13.61
CA ASP A 90 4.20 -0.97 -14.47
C ASP A 90 4.84 -0.44 -15.78
N LEU A 91 4.30 0.64 -16.36
CA LEU A 91 4.92 1.31 -17.51
C LEU A 91 6.29 1.89 -17.16
N LEU A 92 6.40 2.59 -16.03
CA LEU A 92 7.69 3.13 -15.56
C LEU A 92 8.71 2.03 -15.26
N GLN A 93 8.26 0.82 -14.90
CA GLN A 93 9.11 -0.36 -14.71
C GLN A 93 9.40 -1.10 -16.02
N ALA A 94 8.93 -0.61 -17.17
CA ALA A 94 9.01 -1.26 -18.48
C ALA A 94 8.32 -2.65 -18.54
N ASN A 95 7.37 -2.92 -17.64
CA ASN A 95 6.63 -4.18 -17.57
C ASN A 95 5.35 -4.12 -18.41
N PHE A 96 5.47 -4.20 -19.73
CA PHE A 96 4.33 -4.08 -20.66
C PHE A 96 3.24 -5.14 -20.46
N THR A 97 3.61 -6.40 -20.17
CA THR A 97 2.63 -7.45 -19.91
C THR A 97 1.79 -7.17 -18.67
N ARG A 98 2.45 -6.71 -17.58
CA ARG A 98 1.76 -6.32 -16.36
C ARG A 98 0.89 -5.08 -16.58
N SER A 99 1.38 -4.07 -17.28
CA SER A 99 0.59 -2.86 -17.55
C SER A 99 -0.67 -3.17 -18.38
N LEU A 100 -0.56 -4.01 -19.41
CA LEU A 100 -1.73 -4.45 -20.19
C LEU A 100 -2.73 -5.26 -19.36
N ASN A 101 -2.25 -6.15 -18.50
CA ASN A 101 -3.10 -6.87 -17.55
C ASN A 101 -3.85 -5.90 -16.62
N THR A 102 -3.14 -4.94 -16.02
CA THR A 102 -3.71 -3.88 -15.16
C THR A 102 -4.76 -3.05 -15.89
N ALA A 103 -4.48 -2.63 -17.13
CA ALA A 103 -5.42 -1.86 -17.94
C ALA A 103 -6.68 -2.67 -18.28
N GLY A 104 -6.52 -3.93 -18.67
CA GLY A 104 -7.63 -4.85 -18.93
C GLY A 104 -8.50 -5.05 -17.68
N ARG A 105 -7.87 -5.27 -16.52
CA ARG A 105 -8.56 -5.36 -15.24
C ARG A 105 -9.38 -4.11 -14.93
N PHE A 106 -8.78 -2.93 -15.06
CA PHE A 106 -9.47 -1.67 -14.80
C PHE A 106 -10.70 -1.49 -15.69
N VAL A 107 -10.57 -1.75 -16.99
CA VAL A 107 -11.68 -1.62 -17.95
C VAL A 107 -12.80 -2.61 -17.61
N VAL A 108 -12.47 -3.89 -17.45
CA VAL A 108 -13.46 -4.95 -17.20
C VAL A 108 -14.16 -4.75 -15.86
N ASN A 109 -13.40 -4.48 -14.78
CA ASN A 109 -13.98 -4.32 -13.45
C ASN A 109 -14.76 -3.01 -13.33
N SER A 110 -14.34 -1.92 -14.00
CA SER A 110 -15.09 -0.67 -14.00
C SER A 110 -16.42 -0.77 -14.77
N THR A 111 -16.46 -1.56 -15.85
CA THR A 111 -17.65 -1.70 -16.70
C THR A 111 -18.53 -2.87 -16.27
N VAL A 112 -18.09 -4.10 -16.50
CA VAL A 112 -18.82 -5.34 -16.21
C VAL A 112 -18.85 -5.61 -14.70
N GLY A 113 -17.77 -5.27 -14.00
CA GLY A 113 -17.65 -5.45 -12.55
C GLY A 113 -18.38 -4.40 -11.70
N VAL A 114 -19.19 -3.53 -12.31
CA VAL A 114 -19.95 -2.46 -11.63
C VAL A 114 -19.03 -1.56 -10.80
N ALA A 115 -18.23 -0.72 -11.48
CA ALA A 115 -17.25 0.18 -10.86
C ALA A 115 -16.22 -0.51 -9.95
N GLY A 116 -15.97 -1.80 -10.17
CA GLY A 116 -15.03 -2.61 -9.41
C GLY A 116 -15.62 -3.31 -8.19
N ILE A 117 -16.94 -3.34 -7.99
CA ILE A 117 -17.54 -4.14 -6.91
C ILE A 117 -17.25 -5.65 -7.11
N PHE A 118 -17.34 -6.12 -8.34
CA PHE A 118 -17.08 -7.51 -8.72
C PHE A 118 -15.76 -7.61 -9.50
N ASP A 119 -14.87 -8.53 -9.08
CA ASP A 119 -13.62 -8.83 -9.78
C ASP A 119 -13.84 -9.79 -10.95
N VAL A 120 -14.57 -9.33 -11.96
CA VAL A 120 -14.85 -10.10 -13.18
C VAL A 120 -13.56 -10.40 -13.94
N ALA A 121 -12.61 -9.46 -13.94
CA ALA A 121 -11.33 -9.64 -14.60
C ALA A 121 -10.52 -10.80 -14.02
N GLY A 122 -10.51 -10.94 -12.68
CA GLY A 122 -9.86 -12.07 -12.01
C GLY A 122 -10.45 -13.41 -12.44
N HIS A 123 -11.78 -13.50 -12.56
CA HIS A 123 -12.46 -14.70 -13.07
C HIS A 123 -12.16 -15.02 -14.54
N TRP A 124 -11.73 -14.04 -15.32
CA TRP A 124 -11.30 -14.20 -16.71
C TRP A 124 -9.80 -14.43 -16.87
N GLY A 125 -9.09 -14.74 -15.78
CA GLY A 125 -7.66 -15.09 -15.82
C GLY A 125 -6.73 -13.88 -15.89
N MET A 126 -7.17 -12.69 -15.50
CA MET A 126 -6.32 -11.51 -15.33
C MET A 126 -6.01 -11.33 -13.83
N PRO A 127 -4.95 -11.95 -13.27
CA PRO A 127 -4.70 -11.87 -11.84
C PRO A 127 -4.30 -10.46 -11.41
N HIS A 128 -4.72 -10.05 -10.21
CA HIS A 128 -4.39 -8.73 -9.66
C HIS A 128 -2.95 -8.67 -9.12
N HIS A 129 -2.24 -7.57 -9.37
CA HIS A 129 -0.96 -7.26 -8.74
C HIS A 129 -0.89 -5.79 -8.34
N GLY A 130 0.07 -5.45 -7.47
CA GLY A 130 0.30 -4.07 -7.05
C GLY A 130 1.59 -3.50 -7.64
N ALA A 131 1.63 -2.19 -7.82
CA ALA A 131 2.85 -1.46 -8.14
C ALA A 131 2.85 -0.06 -7.52
N ASP A 132 4.02 0.40 -7.06
CA ASP A 132 4.22 1.72 -6.46
C ASP A 132 5.58 2.33 -6.81
N LEU A 133 5.74 3.63 -6.60
CA LEU A 133 6.97 4.35 -6.95
C LEU A 133 8.20 3.82 -6.20
N GLY A 134 8.04 3.34 -4.96
CA GLY A 134 9.15 2.74 -4.21
C GLY A 134 9.67 1.46 -4.87
N GLN A 135 8.75 0.61 -5.35
CA GLN A 135 9.07 -0.57 -6.13
C GLN A 135 9.72 -0.17 -7.45
N THR A 136 9.16 0.82 -8.16
CA THR A 136 9.70 1.35 -9.42
C THR A 136 11.16 1.78 -9.24
N PHE A 137 11.47 2.58 -8.22
CA PHE A 137 12.86 2.94 -7.89
C PHE A 137 13.75 1.71 -7.64
N GLY A 138 13.22 0.69 -6.96
CA GLY A 138 13.93 -0.56 -6.72
C GLY A 138 14.23 -1.38 -7.98
N VAL A 139 13.29 -1.41 -8.93
CA VAL A 139 13.47 -2.03 -10.25
C VAL A 139 14.62 -1.35 -11.00
N TRP A 140 14.69 -0.02 -10.94
CA TRP A 140 15.78 0.78 -11.51
C TRP A 140 17.08 0.79 -10.68
N GLY A 141 17.21 -0.10 -9.70
CA GLY A 141 18.46 -0.32 -8.96
C GLY A 141 18.69 0.61 -7.76
N ILE A 142 17.74 1.47 -7.41
CA ILE A 142 17.83 2.25 -6.18
C ILE A 142 17.66 1.30 -4.99
N GLY A 143 18.70 1.22 -4.16
CA GLY A 143 18.70 0.40 -2.94
C GLY A 143 17.65 0.87 -1.93
N PRO A 144 17.23 0.00 -0.99
CA PRO A 144 16.20 0.35 0.00
C PRO A 144 16.62 1.52 0.90
N GLY A 145 17.92 1.65 1.20
CA GLY A 145 18.43 2.62 2.15
C GLY A 145 18.11 2.25 3.61
N PRO A 146 18.26 3.19 4.55
CA PRO A 146 17.98 2.96 5.96
C PRO A 146 16.51 2.61 6.22
N THR A 147 16.25 1.83 7.26
CA THR A 147 14.88 1.59 7.74
C THR A 147 14.34 2.84 8.41
N VAL A 148 13.11 3.21 8.06
CA VAL A 148 12.38 4.34 8.63
C VAL A 148 11.00 3.88 9.09
N GLU A 149 10.61 4.26 10.29
CA GLU A 149 9.23 4.08 10.77
C GLU A 149 8.45 5.36 10.45
N LEU A 150 7.39 5.24 9.65
CA LEU A 150 6.56 6.37 9.25
C LEU A 150 5.34 6.48 10.17
N PRO A 151 4.97 7.70 10.62
CA PRO A 151 3.71 7.90 11.33
C PRO A 151 2.53 7.38 10.50
N VAL A 152 1.63 6.62 11.13
CA VAL A 152 0.44 5.95 10.54
C VAL A 152 0.76 4.82 9.56
N PHE A 153 1.84 4.94 8.80
CA PHE A 153 2.17 4.04 7.68
C PHE A 153 3.05 2.85 8.05
N GLY A 154 3.67 2.86 9.23
CA GLY A 154 4.45 1.76 9.77
C GLY A 154 5.89 1.69 9.22
N SER A 155 6.51 0.51 9.37
CA SER A 155 7.89 0.27 8.96
C SER A 155 8.07 0.28 7.44
N SER A 156 9.05 1.05 6.97
CA SER A 156 9.43 1.20 5.57
C SER A 156 10.95 1.31 5.43
N ASN A 157 11.45 1.49 4.22
CA ASN A 157 12.81 1.95 3.96
C ASN A 157 12.77 3.35 3.31
N ALA A 158 13.91 4.05 3.30
CA ALA A 158 14.00 5.42 2.80
C ALA A 158 13.52 5.58 1.35
N ARG A 159 13.90 4.65 0.47
CA ARG A 159 13.45 4.66 -0.94
C ARG A 159 11.93 4.58 -1.04
N ASP A 160 11.34 3.63 -0.34
CA ASP A 160 9.90 3.40 -0.38
C ASP A 160 9.13 4.54 0.32
N ALA A 161 9.70 5.15 1.35
CA ALA A 161 9.15 6.33 2.01
C ALA A 161 9.10 7.53 1.04
N VAL A 162 10.16 7.78 0.28
CA VAL A 162 10.17 8.81 -0.76
C VAL A 162 9.16 8.52 -1.86
N GLY A 163 9.11 7.28 -2.35
CA GLY A 163 8.10 6.87 -3.34
C GLY A 163 6.67 7.12 -2.84
N ARG A 164 6.41 6.88 -1.56
CA ARG A 164 5.11 7.16 -0.93
C ARG A 164 4.81 8.66 -0.83
N VAL A 165 5.77 9.49 -0.40
CA VAL A 165 5.61 10.95 -0.33
C VAL A 165 5.32 11.54 -1.71
N LEU A 166 6.07 11.12 -2.74
CA LEU A 166 5.82 11.55 -4.11
C LEU A 166 4.42 11.16 -4.58
N THR A 167 4.00 9.92 -4.29
CA THR A 167 2.65 9.44 -4.61
C THR A 167 1.56 10.29 -3.96
N MET A 168 1.72 10.66 -2.68
CA MET A 168 0.77 11.56 -1.99
C MET A 168 0.75 12.95 -2.61
N GLY A 169 1.91 13.46 -3.03
CA GLY A 169 2.01 14.70 -3.78
C GLY A 169 1.17 14.67 -5.06
N PHE A 170 1.27 13.58 -5.84
CA PHE A 170 0.46 13.41 -7.06
C PHE A 170 -1.04 13.42 -6.80
N TYR A 171 -1.50 12.82 -5.69
CA TYR A 171 -2.92 12.84 -5.32
C TYR A 171 -3.45 14.22 -4.96
N ASN A 172 -2.61 15.05 -4.34
CA ASN A 172 -3.00 16.40 -3.93
C ASN A 172 -2.99 17.43 -5.08
N LEU A 173 -2.59 17.02 -6.30
CA LEU A 173 -2.62 17.88 -7.50
C LEU A 173 -3.92 17.76 -8.30
N GLY A 174 -4.87 16.93 -7.85
CA GLY A 174 -6.15 16.70 -8.52
C GLY A 174 -7.18 17.82 -8.32
N ASP A 175 -8.21 17.82 -9.18
CA ASP A 175 -9.32 18.77 -9.14
C ASP A 175 -10.14 18.63 -7.85
N ASN A 176 -10.55 19.75 -7.23
CA ASN A 176 -11.23 19.77 -5.93
C ASN A 176 -12.73 19.45 -6.02
N SER A 177 -13.13 18.60 -6.96
CA SER A 177 -14.54 18.21 -7.08
C SER A 177 -14.94 17.27 -5.94
N ASP A 178 -16.17 17.43 -5.43
CA ASP A 178 -16.73 16.58 -4.38
C ASP A 178 -16.69 15.09 -4.76
N THR A 179 -16.85 14.80 -6.06
CA THR A 179 -16.77 13.43 -6.59
C THR A 179 -15.37 12.84 -6.46
N VAL A 180 -14.33 13.59 -6.87
CA VAL A 180 -12.93 13.12 -6.76
C VAL A 180 -12.53 12.99 -5.29
N ALA A 181 -12.94 13.93 -4.44
CA ALA A 181 -12.69 13.88 -3.00
C ALA A 181 -13.35 12.64 -2.36
N MET A 182 -14.58 12.30 -2.77
CA MET A 182 -15.26 11.10 -2.30
C MET A 182 -14.55 9.81 -2.74
N LEU A 183 -14.14 9.72 -4.02
CA LEU A 183 -13.42 8.55 -4.52
C LEU A 183 -12.08 8.36 -3.81
N ASP A 184 -11.34 9.44 -3.57
CA ASP A 184 -10.08 9.38 -2.82
C ASP A 184 -10.32 8.98 -1.36
N THR A 185 -11.38 9.49 -0.72
CA THR A 185 -11.77 9.10 0.63
C THR A 185 -12.11 7.61 0.71
N VAL A 186 -12.93 7.10 -0.23
CA VAL A 186 -13.29 5.66 -0.30
C VAL A 186 -12.04 4.80 -0.49
N ARG A 187 -11.17 5.18 -1.42
CA ARG A 187 -9.91 4.48 -1.66
C ARG A 187 -9.03 4.46 -0.41
N THR A 188 -8.83 5.61 0.22
CA THR A 188 -7.91 5.76 1.35
C THR A 188 -8.45 5.09 2.61
N VAL A 189 -9.67 5.44 3.03
CA VAL A 189 -10.28 4.87 4.24
C VAL A 189 -10.58 3.39 4.05
N GLY A 190 -11.19 3.01 2.92
CA GLY A 190 -11.47 1.62 2.60
C GLY A 190 -10.20 0.78 2.52
N GLY A 191 -9.15 1.30 1.91
CA GLY A 191 -7.84 0.64 1.84
C GLY A 191 -7.17 0.46 3.20
N ILE A 192 -7.26 1.46 4.08
CA ILE A 192 -6.73 1.37 5.45
C ILE A 192 -7.50 0.32 6.25
N VAL A 193 -8.83 0.35 6.23
CA VAL A 193 -9.67 -0.57 7.02
C VAL A 193 -9.56 -2.00 6.51
N ASP A 194 -9.74 -2.25 5.21
CA ASP A 194 -9.62 -3.61 4.65
C ASP A 194 -8.19 -4.14 4.78
N GLY A 195 -7.19 -3.30 4.50
CA GLY A 195 -5.78 -3.64 4.64
C GLY A 195 -5.42 -4.02 6.08
N ARG A 196 -5.87 -3.23 7.07
CA ARG A 196 -5.64 -3.53 8.48
C ARG A 196 -6.34 -4.81 8.91
N ALA A 197 -7.59 -5.02 8.47
CA ALA A 197 -8.35 -6.23 8.78
C ALA A 197 -7.69 -7.50 8.25
N ARG A 198 -7.13 -7.45 7.03
CA ARG A 198 -6.33 -8.56 6.48
C ARG A 198 -5.02 -8.77 7.23
N ALA A 199 -4.41 -7.70 7.74
CA ALA A 199 -3.16 -7.80 8.50
C ALA A 199 -3.35 -8.36 9.92
N LEU A 200 -4.56 -8.36 10.49
CA LEU A 200 -4.83 -8.78 11.88
C LEU A 200 -4.24 -10.16 12.23
N PRO A 201 -4.42 -11.24 11.45
CA PRO A 201 -3.91 -12.56 11.83
C PRO A 201 -2.39 -12.63 11.87
N LEU A 202 -1.70 -11.83 11.04
CA LEU A 202 -0.24 -11.74 11.06
C LEU A 202 0.20 -10.89 12.24
N THR A 203 -0.37 -9.69 12.41
CA THR A 203 0.07 -8.79 13.48
C THR A 203 -0.24 -9.34 14.86
N ASP A 204 -1.38 -10.00 15.07
CA ASP A 204 -1.73 -10.61 16.37
C ASP A 204 -0.77 -11.76 16.73
N ARG A 205 -0.17 -12.42 15.73
CA ARG A 205 0.93 -13.39 15.94
C ARG A 205 2.25 -12.70 16.24
N LEU A 206 2.62 -11.67 15.47
CA LEU A 206 3.88 -10.94 15.68
C LEU A 206 3.89 -10.15 17.00
N GLU A 207 2.74 -9.74 17.53
CA GLU A 207 2.60 -9.09 18.84
C GLU A 207 3.07 -9.98 20.00
N GLN A 208 3.11 -11.31 19.81
CA GLN A 208 3.59 -12.27 20.79
C GLN A 208 5.12 -12.44 20.76
N SER A 209 5.81 -11.81 19.81
CA SER A 209 7.27 -11.90 19.72
C SER A 209 7.94 -11.10 20.86
N PRO A 210 9.17 -11.47 21.26
CA PRO A 210 9.92 -10.72 22.27
C PRO A 210 10.19 -9.26 21.90
N ASP A 211 10.29 -8.96 20.59
CA ASP A 211 10.45 -7.61 20.05
C ASP A 211 9.50 -7.42 18.86
N TYR A 212 8.29 -6.94 19.18
CA TYR A 212 7.23 -6.75 18.19
C TYR A 212 7.63 -5.78 17.07
N TYR A 213 8.35 -4.71 17.40
CA TYR A 213 8.83 -3.74 16.41
C TYR A 213 9.80 -4.40 15.43
N ALA A 214 10.81 -5.11 15.93
CA ALA A 214 11.78 -5.78 15.07
C ALA A 214 11.10 -6.82 14.16
N ALA A 215 10.16 -7.59 14.70
CA ALA A 215 9.39 -8.58 13.96
C ALA A 215 8.60 -7.96 12.80
N LEU A 216 7.87 -6.86 13.03
CA LEU A 216 7.15 -6.14 11.97
C LEU A 216 8.09 -5.51 10.94
N ARG A 217 9.18 -4.91 11.40
CA ARG A 217 10.18 -4.26 10.54
C ARG A 217 10.82 -5.26 9.58
N ASP A 218 11.21 -6.43 10.09
CA ASP A 218 11.84 -7.48 9.29
C ASP A 218 10.85 -8.11 8.30
N ASP A 219 9.59 -8.33 8.71
CA ASP A 219 8.52 -8.79 7.82
C ASP A 219 8.24 -7.77 6.69
N ALA A 220 8.13 -6.48 7.03
CA ALA A 220 7.97 -5.41 6.05
C ALA A 220 9.14 -5.38 5.05
N ALA A 221 10.38 -5.46 5.53
CA ALA A 221 11.57 -5.46 4.68
C ALA A 221 11.59 -6.66 3.72
N LYS A 222 11.27 -7.86 4.21
CA LYS A 222 11.15 -9.08 3.39
C LYS A 222 10.09 -8.94 2.30
N ARG A 223 8.89 -8.47 2.65
CA ARG A 223 7.82 -8.23 1.67
C ARG A 223 8.21 -7.20 0.62
N ARG A 224 8.89 -6.11 0.99
CA ARG A 224 9.33 -5.09 0.04
C ARG A 224 10.41 -5.60 -0.91
N ALA A 225 11.33 -6.43 -0.44
CA ALA A 225 12.31 -7.06 -1.31
C ALA A 225 11.64 -7.97 -2.35
N ALA A 226 10.67 -8.79 -1.92
CA ALA A 226 9.89 -9.64 -2.83
C ALA A 226 9.13 -8.82 -3.89
N LEU A 227 8.46 -7.73 -3.51
CA LEU A 227 7.76 -6.87 -4.46
C LEU A 227 8.71 -6.27 -5.51
N VAL A 228 9.91 -5.81 -5.11
CA VAL A 228 10.90 -5.28 -6.06
C VAL A 228 11.33 -6.36 -7.05
N GLU A 229 11.53 -7.59 -6.57
CA GLU A 229 11.92 -8.70 -7.42
C GLU A 229 10.79 -9.11 -8.38
N GLU A 230 9.54 -9.18 -7.91
CA GLU A 230 8.37 -9.35 -8.77
C GLU A 230 8.28 -8.25 -9.85
N GLY A 231 8.65 -7.01 -9.49
CA GLY A 231 8.79 -5.88 -10.40
C GLY A 231 9.88 -6.08 -11.45
N ARG A 232 11.02 -6.66 -11.09
CA ARG A 232 12.12 -6.94 -12.03
C ARG A 232 11.80 -8.08 -13.00
N VAL A 233 11.13 -9.12 -12.50
CA VAL A 233 10.74 -10.27 -13.33
C VAL A 233 9.63 -9.88 -14.31
N GLY A 234 8.72 -8.98 -13.91
CA GLY A 234 7.68 -8.46 -14.80
C GLY A 234 6.61 -9.48 -15.19
N ALA A 235 6.58 -10.66 -14.55
CA ALA A 235 5.61 -11.71 -14.83
C ALA A 235 4.25 -11.41 -14.18
N VAL A 236 3.18 -11.73 -14.90
CA VAL A 236 1.81 -11.74 -14.37
C VAL A 236 1.57 -13.11 -13.74
N ARG A 237 1.49 -13.17 -12.40
CA ARG A 237 1.34 -14.42 -11.64
C ARG A 237 -0.04 -14.50 -10.99
N SER A 238 -0.65 -15.68 -11.07
CA SER A 238 -1.86 -16.04 -10.35
C SER A 238 -1.66 -15.95 -8.83
N ALA A 239 -2.78 -16.04 -8.08
CA ALA A 239 -2.72 -16.06 -6.63
C ALA A 239 -2.02 -17.34 -6.12
N ASP A 240 -2.27 -18.46 -6.79
CA ASP A 240 -1.73 -19.77 -6.41
C ASP A 240 -0.21 -19.82 -6.65
N GLU A 241 0.27 -19.35 -7.81
CA GLU A 241 1.72 -19.25 -8.08
C GLU A 241 2.44 -18.37 -7.06
N ARG A 242 1.81 -17.26 -6.63
CA ARG A 242 2.37 -16.39 -5.59
C ARG A 242 2.33 -17.03 -4.21
N ALA A 243 1.34 -17.86 -3.92
CA ALA A 243 1.25 -18.59 -2.66
C ALA A 243 2.34 -19.66 -2.59
N ASP A 244 2.56 -20.38 -3.68
CA ASP A 244 3.60 -21.42 -3.79
C ASP A 244 5.01 -20.83 -3.67
N ASP A 245 5.29 -19.72 -4.36
CA ASP A 245 6.57 -19.02 -4.25
C ASP A 245 6.83 -18.51 -2.82
N ARG A 246 5.79 -18.02 -2.14
CA ARG A 246 5.89 -17.56 -0.75
C ARG A 246 6.10 -18.71 0.23
N ALA A 247 5.41 -19.83 0.01
CA ALA A 247 5.64 -21.06 0.76
C ALA A 247 7.08 -21.57 0.56
N ALA A 248 7.59 -21.54 -0.68
CA ALA A 248 8.95 -21.97 -1.02
C ALA A 248 10.04 -21.06 -0.43
N THR A 249 9.77 -19.75 -0.30
CA THR A 249 10.70 -18.76 0.28
C THR A 249 10.55 -18.59 1.79
N GLY A 250 9.61 -19.29 2.43
CA GLY A 250 9.30 -19.14 3.86
C GLY A 250 8.70 -17.78 4.22
N LEU A 251 8.17 -17.05 3.24
CA LEU A 251 7.48 -15.79 3.44
C LEU A 251 6.02 -16.05 3.85
N PRO A 252 5.46 -15.28 4.80
CA PRO A 252 4.07 -15.45 5.18
C PRO A 252 3.15 -15.20 3.98
N VAL A 253 2.36 -16.21 3.63
CA VAL A 253 1.20 -16.07 2.75
C VAL A 253 0.16 -15.21 3.46
N ASN A 254 0.07 -13.93 3.08
CA ASN A 254 -1.08 -13.10 3.45
C ASN A 254 -2.24 -13.41 2.50
N PRO A 255 -3.45 -13.72 3.02
CA PRO A 255 -4.67 -13.89 2.23
C PRO A 255 -5.23 -12.57 1.68
#